data_AF-A0A327K6X1-F1
#
_entry.id   AF-A0A327K6X1-F1
#
_cell.length_a   1.000
_cell.length_b   1.000
_cell.length_c   1.000
_cell.angle_alpha   90.00
_cell.angle_beta   90.00
_cell.angle_gamma   90.00
#
_symmetry.space_group_name_H-M   'P 1'
#
loop_
_entity.id
_entity.type
_entity.pdbx_description
1 polymer ?
#
loop_
_entity_poly.entity_id
_entity_poly.type
_entity_poly.pdbx_seq_one_letter_code
_entity_poly.pdbx_strand_id
1 'polypeptide(L)'
;MASFVTDMVDRARLAARAIADFGENLVRPTVRIGVTGLSRAGKTVFITSLVHGLARGGRFPVFTPLADDTILRAYLAPQPDDAVPRFEYESHVRALVGDRVWPDSTRQISELRVVVEHKAGAAPGQTRTLTLDIVDYPGEWLLDLPLLGKTYEQWAKESLALSSTGPRAALAATWHAYNAGLDPVASADEQVAITAAQLYTDYLRSCRAERYSLSLLPPGRFLLPGDLAGSPALTFAPLALPAEAAPPEGSLWAMMKRRYDAYKDIVVKPFFRDHFARLDRQIVLVDVLAALNAGPAAVRDLEFALASILDCFQVGRRTLLTSLISPRVDKVLFAATKADHLHQVSHDRLEAILGRMIERAANRARYAGAEVDVVALAAVRATREARVRCNGDELPAIVGVPAAGERAAGHLFDGEREIALFPGDLPADPERVFDLGPGGFNGLMASSPDDAEFRFLRFRPPRIERTVDGLPSLPHIRLDRVLQFLIGDRFQ
;
A
#
# COMPACT_ATOMS: atom_id res chain seq x y z
N MET A 1 -14.40 14.37 -33.69
CA MET A 1 -14.39 15.85 -33.56
C MET A 1 -14.66 16.30 -32.13
N ALA A 2 -15.69 15.81 -31.44
CA ALA A 2 -15.96 16.19 -30.04
C ALA A 2 -14.87 15.78 -29.03
N SER A 3 -14.29 14.57 -29.12
CA SER A 3 -13.29 14.10 -28.13
C SER A 3 -11.92 14.82 -28.23
N PHE A 4 -11.58 15.37 -29.39
CA PHE A 4 -10.33 16.09 -29.60
C PHE A 4 -10.36 17.48 -28.97
N VAL A 5 -11.53 18.13 -29.02
CA VAL A 5 -11.76 19.43 -28.38
C VAL A 5 -11.79 19.25 -26.85
N THR A 6 -12.40 18.18 -26.33
CA THR A 6 -12.37 17.86 -24.90
C THR A 6 -10.95 17.60 -24.39
N ASP A 7 -10.14 16.80 -25.11
CA ASP A 7 -8.74 16.54 -24.74
C ASP A 7 -7.88 17.81 -24.79
N MET A 8 -8.12 18.72 -25.75
CA MET A 8 -7.44 20.03 -25.79
C MET A 8 -7.83 20.93 -24.62
N VAL A 9 -9.10 20.96 -24.25
CA VAL A 9 -9.60 21.77 -23.12
C VAL A 9 -9.09 21.22 -21.79
N ASP A 10 -9.05 19.89 -21.62
CA ASP A 10 -8.52 19.25 -20.43
C ASP A 10 -7.01 19.48 -20.31
N ARG A 11 -6.25 19.37 -21.40
CA ARG A 11 -4.82 19.73 -21.42
C ARG A 11 -4.58 21.20 -21.11
N ALA A 12 -5.43 22.11 -21.61
CA ALA A 12 -5.32 23.54 -21.31
C ALA A 12 -5.65 23.85 -19.84
N ARG A 13 -6.66 23.19 -19.25
CA ARG A 13 -6.98 23.29 -17.81
C ARG A 13 -5.86 22.72 -16.95
N LEU A 14 -5.29 21.57 -17.32
CA LEU A 14 -4.17 20.95 -16.62
C LEU A 14 -2.91 21.83 -16.69
N ALA A 15 -2.65 22.48 -17.84
CA ALA A 15 -1.55 23.42 -17.99
C ALA A 15 -1.76 24.71 -17.18
N ALA A 16 -2.99 25.26 -17.17
CA ALA A 16 -3.31 26.44 -16.35
C ALA A 16 -3.20 26.15 -14.85
N ARG A 17 -3.66 24.98 -14.40
CA ARG A 17 -3.45 24.51 -13.02
C ARG A 17 -1.96 24.34 -12.71
N ALA A 18 -1.18 23.72 -13.60
CA ALA A 18 0.25 23.58 -13.40
C ALA A 18 1.00 24.93 -13.29
N ILE A 19 0.55 25.97 -13.99
CA ILE A 19 1.09 27.34 -13.89
C ILE A 19 0.66 28.00 -12.57
N ALA A 20 -0.59 27.83 -12.14
CA ALA A 20 -1.08 28.31 -10.85
C ALA A 20 -0.34 27.63 -9.69
N ASP A 21 -0.21 26.30 -9.74
CA ASP A 21 0.56 25.49 -8.79
C ASP A 21 2.03 25.92 -8.77
N PHE A 22 2.62 26.27 -9.91
CA PHE A 22 3.99 26.79 -9.99
C PHE A 22 4.13 28.17 -9.33
N GLY A 23 3.16 29.07 -9.55
CA GLY A 23 3.11 30.39 -8.91
C GLY A 23 2.91 30.32 -7.40
N GLU A 24 2.02 29.43 -6.93
CA GLU A 24 1.85 29.16 -5.49
C GLU A 24 3.11 28.52 -4.89
N ASN A 25 3.77 27.59 -5.59
CA ASN A 25 5.00 26.94 -5.15
C ASN A 25 6.19 27.89 -4.97
N LEU A 26 6.25 28.98 -5.74
CA LEU A 26 7.27 30.03 -5.58
C LEU A 26 7.07 30.85 -4.30
N VAL A 27 5.85 30.92 -3.77
CA VAL A 27 5.50 31.67 -2.55
C VAL A 27 5.34 30.76 -1.33
N ARG A 28 4.91 29.51 -1.54
CA ARG A 28 4.70 28.45 -0.54
C ARG A 28 5.18 27.12 -1.12
N PRO A 29 6.41 26.67 -0.82
CA PRO A 29 6.87 25.37 -1.30
C PRO A 29 5.89 24.27 -0.91
N THR A 30 5.44 23.49 -1.89
CA THR A 30 4.56 22.34 -1.67
C THR A 30 5.33 21.04 -1.92
N VAL A 31 5.12 20.07 -1.05
CA VAL A 31 5.63 18.71 -1.21
C VAL A 31 4.44 17.76 -1.27
N ARG A 32 4.33 17.04 -2.38
CA ARG A 32 3.27 16.05 -2.58
C ARG A 32 3.77 14.66 -2.21
N ILE A 33 3.18 14.10 -1.15
CA ILE A 33 3.53 12.81 -0.57
C ILE A 33 2.48 11.78 -0.97
N GLY A 34 2.87 10.81 -1.79
CA GLY A 34 2.04 9.65 -2.07
C GLY A 34 2.13 8.67 -0.91
N VAL A 35 0.98 8.26 -0.38
CA VAL A 35 0.86 7.20 0.61
C VAL A 35 0.13 6.03 -0.04
N THR A 36 0.83 4.91 -0.12
CA THR A 36 0.27 3.69 -0.68
C THR A 36 0.62 2.49 0.19
N GLY A 37 0.02 1.34 -0.08
CA GLY A 37 0.28 0.13 0.67
C GLY A 37 -0.55 -1.04 0.18
N LEU A 38 0.07 -2.22 0.20
CA LEU A 38 -0.55 -3.48 -0.20
C LEU A 38 -1.43 -4.02 0.93
N SER A 39 -2.60 -4.56 0.59
CA SER A 39 -3.43 -5.43 1.44
C SER A 39 -3.41 -5.11 2.95
N ARG A 40 -4.24 -4.16 3.40
CA ARG A 40 -4.41 -3.80 4.83
C ARG A 40 -3.12 -3.39 5.57
N ALA A 41 -2.17 -2.81 4.85
CA ALA A 41 -0.94 -2.25 5.44
C ALA A 41 -1.15 -1.11 6.45
N GLY A 42 -2.37 -0.55 6.57
CA GLY A 42 -2.68 0.47 7.58
C GLY A 42 -2.49 1.92 7.14
N LYS A 43 -2.67 2.22 5.84
CA LYS A 43 -2.58 3.60 5.28
C LYS A 43 -3.40 4.62 6.06
N THR A 44 -4.68 4.34 6.28
CA THR A 44 -5.58 5.24 7.01
C THR A 44 -5.04 5.59 8.39
N VAL A 45 -4.63 4.57 9.16
CA VAL A 45 -4.05 4.73 10.50
C VAL A 45 -2.74 5.52 10.45
N PHE A 46 -1.88 5.24 9.47
CA PHE A 46 -0.63 5.96 9.24
C PHE A 46 -0.85 7.45 8.99
N ILE A 47 -1.70 7.79 8.01
CA ILE A 47 -1.98 9.18 7.66
C ILE A 47 -2.61 9.90 8.85
N THR A 48 -3.62 9.30 9.49
CA THR A 48 -4.27 9.88 10.67
C THR A 48 -3.25 10.18 11.77
N SER A 49 -2.35 9.24 12.09
CA SER A 49 -1.37 9.42 13.17
C SER A 49 -0.31 10.46 12.83
N LEU A 50 0.19 10.45 11.59
CA LEU A 50 1.16 11.42 11.09
C LEU A 50 0.62 12.85 11.19
N VAL A 51 -0.59 13.05 10.66
CA VAL A 51 -1.26 14.35 10.63
C VAL A 51 -1.64 14.80 12.04
N HIS A 52 -2.13 13.87 12.87
CA HIS A 52 -2.49 14.17 14.25
C HIS A 52 -1.27 14.63 15.04
N GLY A 53 -0.15 13.91 14.95
CA GLY A 53 1.07 14.28 15.65
C GLY A 53 1.64 15.61 15.17
N LEU A 54 1.64 15.90 13.86
CA LEU A 54 2.09 17.20 13.35
C LEU A 54 1.18 18.34 13.82
N ALA A 55 -0.15 18.19 13.69
CA ALA A 55 -1.09 19.28 13.91
C ALA A 55 -1.51 19.50 15.36
N ARG A 56 -1.44 18.47 16.22
CA ARG A 56 -1.89 18.52 17.62
C ARG A 56 -0.77 18.30 18.64
N GLY A 57 0.46 18.09 18.16
CA GLY A 57 1.62 17.85 19.01
C GLY A 57 1.83 16.36 19.25
N GLY A 58 2.97 15.84 18.78
CA GLY A 58 3.44 14.48 19.01
C GLY A 58 4.90 14.50 19.47
N ARG A 59 5.34 13.41 20.10
CA ARG A 59 6.73 13.27 20.54
C ARG A 59 7.58 12.69 19.39
N PHE A 60 8.24 13.56 18.64
CA PHE A 60 9.08 13.18 17.50
C PHE A 60 10.56 13.52 17.72
N PRO A 61 11.27 12.84 18.63
CA PRO A 61 12.65 13.17 18.99
C PRO A 61 13.66 13.01 17.85
N VAL A 62 13.40 12.12 16.88
CA VAL A 62 14.29 11.94 15.71
C VAL A 62 14.01 12.95 14.60
N PHE A 63 12.84 13.60 14.61
CA PHE A 63 12.49 14.59 13.59
C PHE A 63 13.05 15.96 13.99
N THR A 64 14.26 16.26 13.51
CA THR A 64 15.06 17.42 13.89
C THR A 64 14.28 18.74 13.87
N PRO A 65 13.45 19.06 12.84
CA PRO A 65 12.69 20.32 12.82
C PRO A 65 11.71 20.50 13.98
N LEU A 66 11.17 19.42 14.54
CA LEU A 66 10.32 19.51 15.72
C LEU A 66 11.14 19.43 17.01
N ALA A 67 12.19 18.61 17.04
CA ALA A 67 13.08 18.48 18.19
C ALA A 67 13.83 19.77 18.53
N ASP A 68 14.21 20.56 17.50
CA ASP A 68 14.92 21.84 17.62
C ASP A 68 13.97 23.06 17.71
N ASP A 69 12.67 22.84 17.95
CA ASP A 69 11.64 23.89 17.98
C ASP A 69 11.64 24.79 16.71
N THR A 70 12.00 24.24 15.55
CA THR A 70 12.01 24.96 14.27
C THR A 70 10.60 25.11 13.71
N ILE A 71 9.77 24.07 13.86
CA ILE A 71 8.34 24.12 13.52
C ILE A 71 7.60 24.91 14.60
N LEU A 72 6.89 25.95 14.17
CA LEU A 72 6.10 26.82 15.03
C LEU A 72 4.69 26.26 15.22
N ARG A 73 4.05 25.82 14.12
CA ARG A 73 2.74 25.17 14.13
C ARG A 73 2.50 24.40 12.84
N ALA A 74 1.63 23.40 12.91
CA ALA A 74 1.05 22.77 11.73
C ALA A 74 -0.47 22.70 11.85
N TYR A 75 -1.18 22.87 10.75
CA TYR A 75 -2.64 22.84 10.74
C TYR A 75 -3.18 22.36 9.39
N LEU A 76 -4.41 21.81 9.41
CA LEU A 76 -5.11 21.40 8.20
C LEU A 76 -5.59 22.62 7.41
N ALA A 77 -5.45 22.56 6.09
CA ALA A 77 -5.94 23.59 5.17
C ALA A 77 -6.81 22.95 4.07
N PRO A 78 -7.62 23.75 3.34
CA PRO A 78 -8.33 23.25 2.16
C PRO A 78 -7.36 22.65 1.14
N GLN A 79 -7.74 21.51 0.56
CA GLN A 79 -6.96 20.81 -0.45
C GLN A 79 -7.02 21.53 -1.81
N PRO A 80 -6.07 21.28 -2.73
CA PRO A 80 -6.01 21.99 -4.01
C PRO A 80 -6.97 21.45 -5.08
N ASP A 81 -7.33 20.16 -5.05
CA ASP A 81 -8.13 19.52 -6.10
C ASP A 81 -9.53 19.16 -5.61
N ASP A 82 -10.53 19.90 -6.06
CA ASP A 82 -11.94 19.67 -5.73
C ASP A 82 -12.53 18.42 -6.41
N ALA A 83 -11.82 17.81 -7.37
CA ALA A 83 -12.24 16.56 -8.01
C ALA A 83 -11.86 15.31 -7.20
N VAL A 84 -10.97 15.44 -6.22
CA VAL A 84 -10.50 14.33 -5.38
C VAL A 84 -11.22 14.38 -4.03
N PRO A 85 -11.77 13.27 -3.52
CA PRO A 85 -12.36 13.24 -2.18
C PRO A 85 -11.38 13.65 -1.08
N ARG A 86 -11.84 14.41 -0.08
CA ARG A 86 -11.04 14.74 1.10
C ARG A 86 -10.85 13.51 1.99
N PHE A 87 -9.65 13.33 2.53
CA PHE A 87 -9.39 12.33 3.57
C PHE A 87 -10.16 12.66 4.86
N GLU A 88 -10.93 11.70 5.38
CA GLU A 88 -11.84 11.86 6.52
C GLU A 88 -11.12 11.85 7.88
N TYR A 89 -10.11 12.71 8.03
CA TYR A 89 -9.24 12.79 9.20
C TYR A 89 -10.01 12.82 10.52
N GLU A 90 -11.03 13.67 10.64
CA GLU A 90 -11.79 13.88 11.87
C GLU A 90 -12.57 12.60 12.27
N SER A 91 -13.11 11.89 11.29
CA SER A 91 -13.82 10.62 11.50
C SER A 91 -12.85 9.53 11.98
N HIS A 92 -11.68 9.43 11.36
CA HIS A 92 -10.68 8.43 11.72
C HIS A 92 -10.06 8.68 13.09
N VAL A 93 -9.86 9.94 13.49
CA VAL A 93 -9.45 10.28 14.86
C VAL A 93 -10.52 9.86 15.87
N ARG A 94 -11.80 10.11 15.59
CA ARG A 94 -12.90 9.68 16.46
C ARG A 94 -12.93 8.15 16.62
N ALA A 95 -12.76 7.42 15.53
CA ALA A 95 -12.71 5.96 15.56
C ALA A 95 -11.58 5.43 16.47
N LEU A 96 -10.37 6.00 16.35
CA LEU A 96 -9.21 5.58 17.13
C LEU A 96 -9.30 5.99 18.61
N VAL A 97 -9.67 7.25 18.87
CA VAL A 97 -9.61 7.85 20.21
C VAL A 97 -10.89 7.64 21.01
N GLY A 98 -12.05 7.83 20.36
CA GLY A 98 -13.36 7.75 21.00
C GLY A 98 -13.88 6.33 21.02
N ASP A 99 -14.07 5.75 19.83
CA ASP A 99 -14.76 4.46 19.68
C ASP A 99 -13.84 3.25 19.94
N ARG A 100 -12.51 3.49 19.96
CA ARG A 100 -11.47 2.46 20.13
C ARG A 100 -11.63 1.33 19.11
N VAL A 101 -11.82 1.72 17.84
CA VAL A 101 -11.88 0.84 16.67
C VAL A 101 -10.89 1.30 15.61
N TRP A 102 -10.37 0.36 14.83
CA TRP A 102 -9.54 0.71 13.68
C TRP A 102 -10.44 1.35 12.61
N PRO A 103 -10.04 2.49 12.02
CA PRO A 103 -10.80 3.11 10.96
C PRO A 103 -10.85 2.22 9.71
N ASP A 104 -11.93 2.35 8.94
CA ASP A 104 -12.10 1.61 7.70
C ASP A 104 -10.99 1.91 6.69
N SER A 105 -10.64 0.91 5.89
CA SER A 105 -9.67 1.07 4.81
C SER A 105 -10.25 1.91 3.68
N THR A 106 -9.46 2.86 3.17
CA THR A 106 -9.79 3.66 2.01
C THR A 106 -10.00 2.80 0.76
N ARG A 107 -11.13 3.02 0.07
CA ARG A 107 -11.55 2.29 -1.13
C ARG A 107 -11.33 3.06 -2.43
N GLN A 108 -11.02 4.35 -2.31
CA GLN A 108 -10.81 5.29 -3.39
C GLN A 108 -9.61 6.18 -3.06
N ILE A 109 -9.17 6.96 -4.05
CA ILE A 109 -8.17 7.99 -3.84
C ILE A 109 -8.74 9.10 -2.94
N SER A 110 -7.93 9.63 -2.04
CA SER A 110 -8.27 10.80 -1.25
C SER A 110 -7.05 11.67 -0.98
N GLU A 111 -7.28 12.94 -0.66
CA GLU A 111 -6.21 13.91 -0.41
C GLU A 111 -6.48 14.72 0.86
N LEU A 112 -5.41 15.19 1.49
CA LEU A 112 -5.49 16.26 2.48
C LEU A 112 -4.28 17.19 2.38
N ARG A 113 -4.45 18.41 2.88
CA ARG A 113 -3.38 19.40 2.95
C ARG A 113 -3.06 19.77 4.39
N VAL A 114 -1.78 19.73 4.73
CA VAL A 114 -1.24 20.24 6.00
C VAL A 114 -0.30 21.39 5.71
N VAL A 115 -0.51 22.52 6.39
CA VAL A 115 0.36 23.69 6.31
C VAL A 115 1.24 23.71 7.55
N VAL A 116 2.56 23.73 7.35
CA VAL A 116 3.57 23.77 8.41
C VAL A 116 4.27 25.13 8.37
N GLU A 117 4.12 25.90 9.45
CA GLU A 117 4.84 27.15 9.64
C GLU A 117 6.10 26.89 10.45
N HIS A 118 7.23 27.42 10.00
CA HIS A 118 8.53 27.19 10.60
C HIS A 118 9.42 28.44 10.55
N LYS A 119 10.44 28.46 11.40
CA LYS A 119 11.45 29.52 11.42
C LYS A 119 12.25 29.54 10.12
N ALA A 120 12.52 30.72 9.57
CA ALA A 120 13.32 30.91 8.36
C ALA A 120 14.82 30.95 8.69
N GLY A 121 15.42 29.79 9.00
CA GLY A 121 16.87 29.69 9.24
C GLY A 121 17.41 30.69 10.29
N ALA A 122 18.61 31.22 10.04
CA ALA A 122 19.34 32.09 10.97
C ALA A 122 18.81 33.53 11.10
N ALA A 123 17.83 33.95 10.30
CA ALA A 123 17.28 35.31 10.32
C ALA A 123 16.19 35.41 11.41
N PRO A 124 16.40 36.18 12.49
CA PRO A 124 15.42 36.28 13.58
C PRO A 124 14.09 36.90 13.10
N GLY A 125 12.97 36.22 13.37
CA GLY A 125 11.62 36.78 13.19
C GLY A 125 10.95 36.53 11.83
N GLN A 126 11.62 35.94 10.84
CA GLN A 126 10.97 35.57 9.58
C GLN A 126 10.37 34.16 9.67
N THR A 127 9.09 34.04 9.29
CA THR A 127 8.36 32.76 9.23
C THR A 127 8.22 32.32 7.77
N ARG A 128 8.47 31.04 7.52
CA ARG A 128 8.22 30.37 6.23
C ARG A 128 7.12 29.35 6.36
N THR A 129 6.53 28.99 5.23
CA THR A 129 5.43 28.03 5.16
C THR A 129 5.77 26.92 4.20
N LEU A 130 5.71 25.68 4.67
CA LEU A 130 5.78 24.47 3.87
C LEU A 130 4.39 23.86 3.79
N THR A 131 3.92 23.59 2.58
CA THR A 131 2.65 22.90 2.35
C THR A 131 2.92 21.42 2.07
N LEU A 132 2.20 20.53 2.74
CA LEU A 132 2.26 19.10 2.55
C LEU A 132 0.93 18.62 1.99
N ASP A 133 0.96 18.11 0.76
CA ASP A 133 -0.21 17.47 0.13
C ASP A 133 -0.05 15.95 0.24
N ILE A 134 -0.88 15.32 1.06
CA ILE A 134 -0.83 13.88 1.31
C ILE A 134 -1.91 13.21 0.49
N VAL A 135 -1.50 12.40 -0.47
CA VAL A 135 -2.39 11.68 -1.39
C VAL A 135 -2.45 10.21 -1.00
N ASP A 136 -3.61 9.77 -0.52
CA ASP A 136 -3.89 8.37 -0.17
C ASP A 136 -4.49 7.64 -1.37
N TYR A 137 -3.86 6.55 -1.80
CA TYR A 137 -4.41 5.71 -2.87
C TYR A 137 -4.11 4.22 -2.66
N PRO A 138 -4.96 3.30 -3.16
CA PRO A 138 -4.75 1.86 -3.02
C PRO A 138 -3.44 1.37 -3.66
N GLY A 139 -2.67 0.50 -2.98
CA GLY A 139 -1.42 -0.03 -3.52
C GLY A 139 -1.62 -1.03 -4.66
N GLU A 140 -2.76 -1.70 -4.66
CA GLU A 140 -3.22 -2.59 -5.73
C GLU A 140 -3.27 -1.84 -7.07
N TRP A 141 -3.41 -0.52 -7.04
CA TRP A 141 -3.47 0.30 -8.25
C TRP A 141 -2.12 0.50 -8.93
N LEU A 142 -1.01 0.42 -8.19
CA LEU A 142 0.35 0.45 -8.75
C LEU A 142 0.69 -0.85 -9.48
N LEU A 143 0.10 -1.97 -9.06
CA LEU A 143 0.29 -3.27 -9.69
C LEU A 143 -0.30 -3.33 -11.11
N ASP A 144 -1.12 -2.34 -11.49
CA ASP A 144 -1.67 -2.22 -12.83
C ASP A 144 -0.75 -1.48 -13.81
N LEU A 145 0.24 -0.72 -13.32
CA LEU A 145 1.14 0.04 -14.18
C LEU A 145 1.93 -0.84 -15.17
N PRO A 146 2.43 -2.04 -14.79
CA PRO A 146 3.05 -2.95 -15.75
C PRO A 146 2.12 -3.38 -16.90
N LEU A 147 0.80 -3.32 -16.73
CA LEU A 147 -0.17 -3.65 -17.80
C LEU A 147 -0.07 -2.69 -18.99
N LEU A 148 0.42 -1.46 -18.77
CA LEU A 148 0.67 -0.49 -19.85
C LEU A 148 1.61 -1.05 -20.93
N GLY A 149 2.64 -1.80 -20.51
CA GLY A 149 3.62 -2.42 -21.39
C GLY A 149 3.25 -3.81 -21.91
N LYS A 150 2.11 -4.38 -21.50
CA LYS A 150 1.69 -5.74 -21.86
C LYS A 150 0.49 -5.73 -22.81
N THR A 151 0.50 -6.63 -23.79
CA THR A 151 -0.70 -6.93 -24.57
C THR A 151 -1.66 -7.79 -23.75
N TYR A 152 -2.93 -7.84 -24.15
CA TYR A 152 -3.93 -8.70 -23.52
C TYR A 152 -3.49 -10.17 -23.49
N GLU A 153 -2.92 -10.66 -24.60
CA GLU A 153 -2.49 -12.06 -24.75
C GLU A 153 -1.35 -12.40 -23.79
N GLN A 154 -0.37 -11.50 -23.65
CA GLN A 154 0.73 -11.65 -22.69
C GLN A 154 0.20 -11.69 -21.26
N TRP A 155 -0.64 -10.72 -20.89
CA TRP A 155 -1.25 -10.66 -19.57
C TRP A 155 -2.11 -11.89 -19.29
N ALA A 156 -2.89 -12.36 -20.26
CA ALA A 156 -3.76 -13.51 -20.09
C ALA A 156 -2.97 -14.80 -19.85
N LYS A 157 -1.91 -15.02 -20.65
CA LYS A 157 -0.98 -16.15 -20.50
C LYS A 157 -0.30 -16.14 -19.14
N GLU A 158 0.24 -15.00 -18.71
CA GLU A 158 0.91 -14.85 -17.42
C GLU A 158 -0.06 -15.08 -16.25
N SER A 159 -1.29 -14.55 -16.34
CA SER A 159 -2.30 -14.69 -15.29
C SER A 159 -2.76 -16.13 -15.13
N LEU A 160 -2.96 -16.86 -16.23
CA LEU A 160 -3.29 -18.29 -16.22
C LEU A 160 -2.14 -19.14 -15.67
N ALA A 161 -0.90 -18.82 -16.06
CA ALA A 161 0.28 -19.51 -15.53
C ALA A 161 0.42 -19.29 -14.01
N LEU A 162 0.30 -18.05 -13.54
CA LEU A 162 0.41 -17.70 -12.12
C LEU A 162 -0.69 -18.36 -11.28
N SER A 163 -1.93 -18.35 -11.77
CA SER A 163 -3.06 -18.97 -11.07
C SER A 163 -2.94 -20.49 -10.93
N SER A 164 -2.14 -21.14 -11.77
CA SER A 164 -1.84 -22.57 -11.66
C SER A 164 -0.74 -22.91 -10.64
N THR A 165 -0.20 -21.92 -9.89
CA THR A 165 0.91 -22.14 -8.96
C THR A 165 0.49 -22.15 -7.49
N GLY A 166 1.15 -23.00 -6.68
CA GLY A 166 1.03 -23.01 -5.23
C GLY A 166 -0.42 -23.01 -4.73
N PRO A 167 -0.79 -22.18 -3.74
CA PRO A 167 -2.17 -22.14 -3.21
C PRO A 167 -3.18 -21.56 -4.22
N ARG A 168 -2.74 -20.87 -5.27
CA ARG A 168 -3.63 -20.22 -6.24
C ARG A 168 -4.42 -21.25 -7.07
N ALA A 169 -3.83 -22.41 -7.35
CA ALA A 169 -4.45 -23.44 -8.18
C ALA A 169 -5.80 -23.91 -7.62
N ALA A 170 -5.87 -24.12 -6.30
CA ALA A 170 -7.11 -24.49 -5.63
C ALA A 170 -8.14 -23.35 -5.64
N LEU A 171 -7.70 -22.11 -5.45
CA LEU A 171 -8.56 -20.92 -5.42
C LEU A 171 -9.11 -20.56 -6.81
N ALA A 172 -8.36 -20.85 -7.86
CA ALA A 172 -8.72 -20.58 -9.24
C ALA A 172 -9.60 -21.67 -9.86
N ALA A 173 -9.84 -22.80 -9.18
CA ALA A 173 -10.47 -23.99 -9.74
C ALA A 173 -11.82 -23.72 -10.45
N THR A 174 -12.72 -22.97 -9.81
CA THR A 174 -14.03 -22.63 -10.40
C THR A 174 -13.89 -21.78 -11.66
N TRP A 175 -12.98 -20.81 -11.64
CA TRP A 175 -12.70 -19.96 -12.80
C TRP A 175 -12.03 -20.76 -13.92
N HIS A 176 -11.07 -21.63 -13.60
CA HIS A 176 -10.42 -22.50 -14.57
C HIS A 176 -11.40 -23.47 -15.24
N ALA A 177 -12.31 -24.07 -14.48
CA ALA A 177 -13.34 -24.96 -15.02
C ALA A 177 -14.25 -24.22 -16.01
N TYR A 178 -14.67 -23.00 -15.67
CA TYR A 178 -15.46 -22.18 -16.58
C TYR A 178 -14.67 -21.79 -17.83
N ASN A 179 -13.43 -21.33 -17.66
CA ASN A 179 -12.55 -20.90 -18.76
C ASN A 179 -12.23 -22.05 -19.74
N ALA A 180 -12.12 -23.29 -19.25
CA ALA A 180 -11.89 -24.46 -20.09
C ALA A 180 -13.07 -24.81 -21.02
N GLY A 181 -14.29 -24.35 -20.68
CA GLY A 181 -15.48 -24.52 -21.50
C GLY A 181 -15.74 -23.38 -22.48
N LEU A 182 -14.91 -22.33 -22.48
CA LEU A 182 -15.07 -21.19 -23.38
C LEU A 182 -14.38 -21.45 -24.72
N ASP A 183 -15.02 -21.05 -25.80
CA ASP A 183 -14.39 -20.90 -27.11
C ASP A 183 -14.00 -19.42 -27.33
N PRO A 184 -12.71 -19.06 -27.26
CA PRO A 184 -12.27 -17.67 -27.43
C PRO A 184 -12.56 -17.10 -28.82
N VAL A 185 -12.68 -17.94 -29.86
CA VAL A 185 -12.89 -17.52 -31.25
C VAL A 185 -14.38 -17.51 -31.64
N ALA A 186 -15.27 -18.01 -30.78
CA ALA A 186 -16.72 -17.89 -30.96
C ALA A 186 -17.18 -16.43 -30.88
N SER A 187 -18.39 -16.18 -31.40
CA SER A 187 -19.03 -14.85 -31.37
C SER A 187 -19.12 -14.32 -29.94
N ALA A 188 -18.85 -13.03 -29.77
CA ALA A 188 -18.80 -12.41 -28.45
C ALA A 188 -20.18 -12.38 -27.77
N ASP A 189 -20.21 -12.80 -26.51
CA ASP A 189 -21.41 -12.80 -25.67
C ASP A 189 -21.14 -12.02 -24.37
N GLU A 190 -22.03 -11.07 -24.08
CA GLU A 190 -21.93 -10.19 -22.92
C GLU A 190 -22.05 -10.94 -21.59
N GLN A 191 -22.99 -11.89 -21.47
CA GLN A 191 -23.22 -12.65 -20.25
C GLN A 191 -22.07 -13.61 -19.98
N VAL A 192 -21.49 -14.18 -21.04
CA VAL A 192 -20.28 -14.99 -20.93
C VAL A 192 -19.12 -14.16 -20.35
N ALA A 193 -18.94 -12.93 -20.85
CA ALA A 193 -17.87 -12.06 -20.39
C ALA A 193 -18.07 -11.56 -18.95
N ILE A 194 -19.30 -11.20 -18.56
CA ILE A 194 -19.66 -10.83 -17.18
C ILE A 194 -19.34 -11.99 -16.23
N THR A 195 -19.80 -13.19 -16.55
CA THR A 195 -19.58 -14.38 -15.72
C THR A 195 -18.10 -14.70 -15.58
N ALA A 196 -17.34 -14.64 -16.69
CA ALA A 196 -15.89 -14.84 -16.67
C ALA A 196 -15.18 -13.84 -15.73
N ALA A 197 -15.55 -12.56 -15.83
CA ALA A 197 -14.97 -11.50 -15.02
C ALA A 197 -15.33 -11.64 -13.54
N GLN A 198 -16.57 -12.03 -13.21
CA GLN A 198 -17.01 -12.30 -11.84
C GLN A 198 -16.20 -13.44 -11.21
N LEU A 199 -16.08 -14.58 -11.89
CA LEU A 199 -15.30 -15.72 -11.41
C LEU A 199 -13.81 -15.39 -11.23
N TYR A 200 -13.24 -14.62 -12.16
CA TYR A 200 -11.88 -14.14 -12.03
C TYR A 200 -11.73 -13.17 -10.84
N THR A 201 -12.69 -12.27 -10.63
CA THR A 201 -12.71 -11.35 -9.48
C THR A 201 -12.79 -12.11 -8.15
N ASP A 202 -13.61 -13.15 -8.08
CA ASP A 202 -13.77 -13.96 -6.87
C ASP A 202 -12.51 -14.77 -6.55
N TYR A 203 -11.81 -15.26 -7.57
CA TYR A 203 -10.46 -15.82 -7.43
C TYR A 203 -9.49 -14.79 -6.81
N LEU A 204 -9.44 -13.56 -7.34
CA LEU A 204 -8.57 -12.50 -6.81
C LEU A 204 -8.94 -12.15 -5.36
N ARG A 205 -10.23 -12.06 -5.03
CA ARG A 205 -10.71 -11.80 -3.65
C ARG A 205 -10.29 -12.91 -2.70
N SER A 206 -10.37 -14.16 -3.15
CA SER A 206 -9.96 -15.32 -2.38
C SER A 206 -8.46 -15.33 -2.10
N CYS A 207 -7.64 -14.95 -3.09
CA CYS A 207 -6.20 -14.79 -2.93
C CYS A 207 -5.83 -13.70 -1.90
N ARG A 208 -6.61 -12.61 -1.85
CA ARG A 208 -6.42 -11.50 -0.91
C ARG A 208 -6.82 -11.83 0.54
N ALA A 209 -7.60 -12.90 0.74
CA ALA A 209 -8.10 -13.25 2.07
C ALA A 209 -6.95 -13.48 3.07
N GLU A 210 -7.19 -13.21 4.36
CA GLU A 210 -6.17 -13.21 5.43
C GLU A 210 -5.35 -14.49 5.49
N ARG A 211 -6.03 -15.61 5.22
CA ARG A 211 -5.43 -16.94 5.23
C ARG A 211 -4.30 -17.08 4.19
N TYR A 212 -4.37 -16.40 3.05
CA TYR A 212 -3.40 -16.52 1.96
C TYR A 212 -2.52 -15.28 1.82
N SER A 213 -3.06 -14.10 2.10
CA SER A 213 -2.36 -12.80 2.08
C SER A 213 -1.52 -12.56 0.81
N LEU A 214 -2.00 -13.01 -0.36
CA LEU A 214 -1.31 -12.80 -1.63
C LEU A 214 -1.45 -11.33 -2.07
N SER A 215 -0.39 -10.79 -2.65
CA SER A 215 -0.21 -9.38 -3.00
C SER A 215 -0.20 -9.13 -4.51
N LEU A 216 0.26 -10.08 -5.33
CA LEU A 216 0.31 -9.93 -6.79
C LEU A 216 -1.06 -10.26 -7.41
N LEU A 217 -1.96 -9.26 -7.45
CA LEU A 217 -3.37 -9.42 -7.86
C LEU A 217 -3.85 -8.38 -8.91
N PRO A 218 -3.17 -8.22 -10.06
CA PRO A 218 -3.69 -7.38 -11.13
C PRO A 218 -4.87 -8.06 -11.88
N PRO A 219 -5.88 -7.30 -12.35
CA PRO A 219 -6.02 -5.85 -12.27
C PRO A 219 -6.59 -5.38 -10.92
N GLY A 220 -5.94 -4.39 -10.29
CA GLY A 220 -6.26 -3.93 -8.94
C GLY A 220 -7.68 -3.38 -8.77
N ARG A 221 -8.28 -2.79 -9.82
CA ARG A 221 -9.66 -2.25 -9.74
C ARG A 221 -10.74 -3.33 -9.76
N PHE A 222 -10.40 -4.60 -10.01
CA PHE A 222 -11.34 -5.70 -9.79
C PHE A 222 -11.62 -5.89 -8.29
N LEU A 223 -10.60 -5.65 -7.46
CA LEU A 223 -10.70 -5.75 -6.01
C LEU A 223 -11.24 -4.45 -5.37
N LEU A 224 -10.90 -3.30 -5.95
CA LEU A 224 -11.27 -1.98 -5.48
C LEU A 224 -11.76 -1.11 -6.66
N PRO A 225 -13.01 -1.31 -7.09
CA PRO A 225 -13.53 -0.68 -8.31
C PRO A 225 -13.79 0.83 -8.19
N GLY A 226 -13.95 1.36 -6.97
CA GLY A 226 -14.32 2.77 -6.77
C GLY A 226 -15.56 3.14 -7.59
N ASP A 227 -15.49 4.26 -8.30
CA ASP A 227 -16.56 4.78 -9.16
C ASP A 227 -16.80 3.95 -10.44
N LEU A 228 -15.93 2.99 -10.75
CA LEU A 228 -16.04 2.14 -11.95
C LEU A 228 -16.84 0.85 -11.70
N ALA A 229 -17.44 0.69 -10.52
CA ALA A 229 -18.26 -0.47 -10.22
C ALA A 229 -19.40 -0.61 -11.25
N GLY A 230 -19.48 -1.78 -11.90
CA GLY A 230 -20.45 -2.05 -12.96
C GLY A 230 -20.08 -1.53 -14.36
N SER A 231 -18.91 -0.90 -14.52
CA SER A 231 -18.41 -0.47 -15.83
C SER A 231 -18.03 -1.66 -16.73
N PRO A 232 -18.32 -1.62 -18.04
CA PRO A 232 -17.84 -2.61 -19.00
C PRO A 232 -16.30 -2.71 -19.09
N ALA A 233 -15.57 -1.72 -18.58
CA ALA A 233 -14.11 -1.78 -18.49
C ALA A 233 -13.60 -2.75 -17.41
N LEU A 234 -14.48 -3.21 -16.51
CA LEU A 234 -14.16 -4.21 -15.49
C LEU A 234 -14.79 -5.59 -15.78
N THR A 235 -15.33 -5.80 -16.98
CA THR A 235 -15.97 -7.06 -17.38
C THR A 235 -15.11 -7.84 -18.39
N PHE A 236 -13.84 -8.06 -18.03
CA PHE A 236 -12.93 -8.92 -18.78
C PHE A 236 -12.22 -9.94 -17.88
N ALA A 237 -11.70 -11.02 -18.48
CA ALA A 237 -10.94 -12.04 -17.78
C ALA A 237 -9.83 -12.60 -18.69
N PRO A 238 -8.78 -13.25 -18.12
CA PRO A 238 -7.82 -14.00 -18.90
C PRO A 238 -8.51 -15.19 -19.59
N LEU A 239 -8.39 -15.29 -20.92
CA LEU A 239 -8.85 -16.45 -21.70
C LEU A 239 -7.68 -17.40 -21.99
N ALA A 240 -7.97 -18.70 -22.10
CA ALA A 240 -7.03 -19.67 -22.64
C ALA A 240 -6.98 -19.51 -24.16
N LEU A 241 -5.93 -18.87 -24.68
CA LEU A 241 -5.84 -18.51 -26.10
C LEU A 241 -5.08 -19.56 -26.91
N PRO A 242 -5.45 -19.80 -28.19
CA PRO A 242 -4.64 -20.59 -29.12
C PRO A 242 -3.25 -19.96 -29.32
N ALA A 243 -2.23 -20.80 -29.51
CA ALA A 243 -0.90 -20.33 -29.84
C ALA A 243 -0.89 -19.63 -31.20
N GLU A 244 -0.22 -18.47 -31.28
CA GLU A 244 0.10 -17.77 -32.55
C GLU A 244 -1.11 -17.44 -33.45
N ALA A 245 -2.19 -16.93 -32.85
CA ALA A 245 -3.36 -16.43 -33.57
C ALA A 245 -3.59 -14.93 -33.32
N ALA A 246 -4.38 -14.30 -34.18
CA ALA A 246 -4.95 -12.97 -33.95
C ALA A 246 -6.42 -13.10 -33.55
N PRO A 247 -6.97 -12.19 -32.72
CA PRO A 247 -8.38 -12.23 -32.34
C PRO A 247 -9.27 -12.04 -33.58
N PRO A 248 -10.15 -13.02 -33.91
CA PRO A 248 -11.13 -12.84 -34.98
C PRO A 248 -12.07 -11.67 -34.65
N GLU A 249 -12.47 -10.92 -35.66
CA GLU A 249 -13.39 -9.80 -35.47
C GLU A 249 -14.73 -10.29 -34.90
N GLY A 250 -15.28 -9.58 -33.91
CA GLY A 250 -16.53 -9.95 -33.25
C GLY A 250 -16.44 -11.17 -32.32
N SER A 251 -15.25 -11.73 -32.09
CA SER A 251 -15.06 -12.84 -31.17
C SER A 251 -15.02 -12.43 -29.69
N LEU A 252 -15.24 -13.39 -28.78
CA LEU A 252 -15.06 -13.20 -27.35
C LEU A 252 -13.64 -12.69 -27.03
N TRP A 253 -12.62 -13.22 -27.69
CA TRP A 253 -11.24 -12.73 -27.56
C TRP A 253 -11.09 -11.27 -27.96
N ALA A 254 -11.63 -10.85 -29.11
CA ALA A 254 -11.60 -9.45 -29.53
C ALA A 254 -12.30 -8.53 -28.51
N MET A 255 -13.42 -8.98 -27.94
CA MET A 255 -14.14 -8.25 -26.89
C MET A 255 -13.29 -8.10 -25.61
N MET A 256 -12.67 -9.19 -25.13
CA MET A 256 -11.81 -9.15 -23.93
C MET A 256 -10.60 -8.25 -24.12
N LYS A 257 -9.94 -8.34 -25.27
CA LYS A 257 -8.81 -7.48 -25.63
C LYS A 257 -9.20 -6.01 -25.65
N ARG A 258 -10.30 -5.66 -26.32
CA ARG A 258 -10.82 -4.28 -26.35
C ARG A 258 -11.11 -3.76 -24.94
N ARG A 259 -11.70 -4.58 -24.05
CA ARG A 259 -11.98 -4.18 -22.66
C ARG A 259 -10.72 -3.99 -21.83
N TYR A 260 -9.72 -4.85 -22.00
CA TYR A 260 -8.41 -4.71 -21.38
C TYR A 260 -7.70 -3.43 -21.84
N ASP A 261 -7.74 -3.12 -23.14
CA ASP A 261 -7.16 -1.88 -23.66
C ASP A 261 -7.93 -0.65 -23.17
N ALA A 262 -9.27 -0.71 -23.12
CA ALA A 262 -10.09 0.33 -22.53
C ALA A 262 -9.76 0.54 -21.04
N TYR A 263 -9.56 -0.54 -20.27
CA TYR A 263 -9.11 -0.48 -18.88
C TYR A 263 -7.79 0.28 -18.73
N LYS A 264 -6.80 -0.03 -19.58
CA LYS A 264 -5.53 0.69 -19.61
C LYS A 264 -5.73 2.18 -19.87
N ASP A 265 -6.59 2.53 -20.83
CA ASP A 265 -6.79 3.89 -21.29
C ASP A 265 -7.61 4.76 -20.33
N ILE A 266 -8.65 4.22 -19.70
CA ILE A 266 -9.56 4.98 -18.85
C ILE A 266 -9.24 4.87 -17.36
N VAL A 267 -8.49 3.85 -16.94
CA VAL A 267 -8.18 3.59 -15.52
C VAL A 267 -6.70 3.80 -15.23
N VAL A 268 -5.82 3.09 -15.94
CA VAL A 268 -4.39 3.03 -15.59
C VAL A 268 -3.65 4.29 -16.02
N LYS A 269 -3.83 4.74 -17.27
CA LYS A 269 -3.16 5.95 -17.80
C LYS A 269 -3.56 7.23 -17.04
N PRO A 270 -4.86 7.52 -16.77
CA PRO A 270 -5.25 8.73 -16.06
C PRO A 270 -4.70 8.75 -14.64
N PHE A 271 -4.79 7.64 -13.91
CA PHE A 271 -4.22 7.52 -12.57
C PHE A 271 -2.71 7.84 -12.54
N PHE A 272 -1.95 7.28 -13.48
CA PHE A 272 -0.52 7.55 -13.58
C PHE A 272 -0.22 9.03 -13.86
N ARG A 273 -0.92 9.61 -14.85
CA ARG A 273 -0.69 10.99 -15.31
C ARG A 273 -1.12 12.03 -14.27
N ASP A 274 -2.28 11.84 -13.67
CA ASP A 274 -2.95 12.89 -12.88
C ASP A 274 -2.52 12.85 -11.41
N HIS A 275 -2.08 11.70 -10.91
CA HIS A 275 -1.65 11.54 -9.52
C HIS A 275 -0.19 11.12 -9.41
N PHE A 276 0.18 9.95 -9.92
CA PHE A 276 1.50 9.35 -9.66
C PHE A 276 2.66 10.20 -10.19
N ALA A 277 2.53 10.76 -11.39
CA ALA A 277 3.57 11.60 -12.00
C ALA A 277 3.84 12.91 -11.24
N ARG A 278 2.91 13.35 -10.39
CA ARG A 278 3.00 14.61 -9.63
C ARG A 278 3.56 14.45 -8.22
N LEU A 279 3.86 13.22 -7.80
CA LEU A 279 4.38 12.95 -6.47
C LEU A 279 5.85 13.36 -6.39
N ASP A 280 6.21 14.04 -5.30
CA ASP A 280 7.60 14.39 -4.97
C ASP A 280 8.21 13.33 -4.04
N ARG A 281 7.39 12.79 -3.12
CA ARG A 281 7.81 11.78 -2.14
C ARG A 281 6.83 10.62 -2.17
N GLN A 282 7.31 9.40 -1.90
CA GLN A 282 6.45 8.23 -1.81
C GLN A 282 6.77 7.41 -0.57
N ILE A 283 5.73 6.98 0.15
CA ILE A 283 5.82 5.92 1.14
C ILE A 283 4.97 4.72 0.74
N VAL A 284 5.55 3.53 0.79
CA VAL A 284 4.90 2.25 0.53
C VAL A 284 4.82 1.47 1.84
N LEU A 285 3.62 1.40 2.41
CA LEU A 285 3.35 0.63 3.62
C LEU A 285 3.18 -0.85 3.29
N VAL A 286 3.85 -1.71 4.05
CA VAL A 286 3.89 -3.16 3.82
C VAL A 286 3.61 -3.91 5.11
N ASP A 287 2.58 -4.76 5.11
CA ASP A 287 2.32 -5.68 6.22
C ASP A 287 3.11 -6.98 6.03
N VAL A 288 4.39 -6.95 6.38
CA VAL A 288 5.29 -8.12 6.27
C VAL A 288 4.86 -9.22 7.25
N LEU A 289 4.30 -8.85 8.41
CA LEU A 289 3.86 -9.81 9.42
C LEU A 289 2.69 -10.66 8.92
N ALA A 290 1.73 -10.08 8.19
CA ALA A 290 0.65 -10.84 7.57
C ALA A 290 1.18 -11.87 6.55
N ALA A 291 2.17 -11.50 5.73
CA ALA A 291 2.79 -12.42 4.78
C ALA A 291 3.55 -13.55 5.49
N LEU A 292 4.30 -13.22 6.55
CA LEU A 292 4.98 -14.22 7.40
C LEU A 292 3.97 -15.15 8.08
N ASN A 293 2.87 -14.63 8.61
CA ASN A 293 1.81 -15.48 9.16
C ASN A 293 1.24 -16.45 8.12
N ALA A 294 1.01 -16.00 6.89
CA ALA A 294 0.43 -16.85 5.86
C ALA A 294 1.40 -17.95 5.40
N GLY A 295 2.69 -17.63 5.25
CA GLY A 295 3.75 -18.58 4.95
C GLY A 295 4.65 -18.19 3.78
N PRO A 296 5.65 -19.03 3.43
CA PRO A 296 6.69 -18.70 2.44
C PRO A 296 6.16 -18.33 1.05
N ALA A 297 5.03 -18.93 0.63
CA ALA A 297 4.39 -18.60 -0.64
C ALA A 297 3.89 -17.14 -0.68
N ALA A 298 3.35 -16.63 0.42
CA ALA A 298 2.87 -15.25 0.53
C ALA A 298 4.04 -14.25 0.62
N VAL A 299 5.12 -14.63 1.31
CA VAL A 299 6.37 -13.85 1.38
C VAL A 299 6.96 -13.65 -0.01
N ARG A 300 7.08 -14.72 -0.81
CA ARG A 300 7.56 -14.64 -2.20
C ARG A 300 6.62 -13.84 -3.10
N ASP A 301 5.30 -13.99 -2.91
CA ASP A 301 4.31 -13.23 -3.67
C ASP A 301 4.40 -11.72 -3.38
N LEU A 302 4.65 -11.37 -2.11
CA LEU A 302 4.92 -10.00 -1.69
C LEU A 302 6.23 -9.46 -2.29
N GLU A 303 7.31 -10.25 -2.31
CA GLU A 303 8.58 -9.89 -2.97
C GLU A 303 8.34 -9.51 -4.45
N PHE A 304 7.61 -10.33 -5.19
CA PHE A 304 7.28 -10.03 -6.59
C PHE A 304 6.39 -8.79 -6.76
N ALA A 305 5.42 -8.58 -5.86
CA ALA A 305 4.58 -7.39 -5.88
C ALA A 305 5.39 -6.10 -5.63
N LEU A 306 6.30 -6.11 -4.64
CA LEU A 306 7.17 -4.97 -4.34
C LEU A 306 8.16 -4.70 -5.47
N ALA A 307 8.74 -5.75 -6.06
CA ALA A 307 9.61 -5.61 -7.23
C ALA A 307 8.87 -4.96 -8.41
N SER A 308 7.62 -5.37 -8.66
CA SER A 308 6.76 -4.79 -9.71
C SER A 308 6.48 -3.31 -9.45
N ILE A 309 6.19 -2.92 -8.20
CA ILE A 309 6.00 -1.52 -7.81
C ILE A 309 7.28 -0.71 -8.05
N LEU A 310 8.45 -1.25 -7.68
CA LEU A 310 9.72 -0.58 -7.86
C LEU A 310 10.10 -0.36 -9.33
N ASP A 311 9.75 -1.31 -10.20
CA ASP A 311 9.95 -1.16 -11.63
C ASP A 311 9.07 -0.05 -12.23
N CYS A 312 7.93 0.30 -11.60
CA CYS A 312 7.06 1.39 -12.04
C CYS A 312 7.73 2.78 -11.91
N PHE A 313 8.57 3.00 -10.90
CA PHE A 313 9.33 4.26 -10.77
C PHE A 313 10.36 4.43 -11.89
N GLN A 314 10.70 3.37 -12.63
CA GLN A 314 11.63 3.42 -13.76
C GLN A 314 10.95 3.69 -15.10
N VAL A 315 9.65 3.41 -15.24
CA VAL A 315 8.92 3.47 -16.52
C VAL A 315 9.01 4.86 -17.15
N GLY A 316 9.05 5.93 -16.35
CA GLY A 316 9.21 7.29 -16.86
C GLY A 316 10.54 7.61 -17.54
N ARG A 317 11.59 6.79 -17.35
CA ARG A 317 12.93 7.05 -17.93
C ARG A 317 13.28 6.21 -19.15
N ARG A 318 12.63 5.06 -19.36
CA ARG A 318 13.02 4.08 -20.41
C ARG A 318 12.19 4.16 -21.70
N THR A 319 11.00 4.75 -21.70
CA THR A 319 10.23 4.96 -22.92
C THR A 319 10.54 6.32 -23.53
N LEU A 320 11.37 6.31 -24.60
CA LEU A 320 11.78 7.47 -25.40
C LEU A 320 10.61 8.30 -25.99
N LEU A 321 9.35 7.85 -25.86
CA LEU A 321 8.14 8.51 -26.37
C LEU A 321 7.30 9.21 -25.28
N THR A 322 7.69 9.16 -23.99
CA THR A 322 6.94 9.79 -22.87
C THR A 322 7.77 10.78 -22.03
N SER A 323 8.86 11.33 -22.57
CA SER A 323 9.81 12.19 -21.85
C SER A 323 9.23 13.49 -21.27
N LEU A 324 7.99 13.88 -21.62
CA LEU A 324 7.35 15.10 -21.12
C LEU A 324 6.72 14.95 -19.72
N ILE A 325 6.67 13.74 -19.14
CA ILE A 325 6.10 13.46 -17.82
C ILE A 325 7.01 12.48 -17.06
N SER A 326 8.23 12.91 -16.74
CA SER A 326 9.13 12.12 -15.88
C SER A 326 8.61 12.17 -14.43
N PRO A 327 8.48 11.02 -13.73
CA PRO A 327 8.10 11.01 -12.32
C PRO A 327 9.12 11.80 -11.50
N ARG A 328 8.63 12.74 -10.69
CA ARG A 328 9.43 13.63 -9.82
C ARG A 328 9.84 13.00 -8.50
N VAL A 329 9.41 11.76 -8.22
CA VAL A 329 9.68 11.10 -6.94
C VAL A 329 11.19 10.91 -6.78
N ASP A 330 11.80 11.70 -5.91
CA ASP A 330 13.22 11.65 -5.59
C ASP A 330 13.49 10.83 -4.32
N LYS A 331 12.50 10.64 -3.45
CA LYS A 331 12.59 9.80 -2.24
C LYS A 331 11.45 8.78 -2.15
N VAL A 332 11.80 7.51 -1.97
CA VAL A 332 10.87 6.40 -1.78
C VAL A 332 11.19 5.66 -0.48
N LEU A 333 10.23 5.61 0.44
CA LEU A 333 10.36 4.91 1.72
C LEU A 333 9.48 3.65 1.73
N PHE A 334 10.09 2.50 2.01
CA PHE A 334 9.34 1.27 2.28
C PHE A 334 9.20 1.09 3.79
N ALA A 335 7.97 0.97 4.26
CA ALA A 335 7.70 0.89 5.70
C ALA A 335 7.02 -0.44 6.05
N ALA A 336 7.71 -1.30 6.80
CA ALA A 336 7.11 -2.46 7.42
C ALA A 336 6.22 -2.00 8.58
N THR A 337 4.90 -2.16 8.46
CA THR A 337 3.95 -1.66 9.45
C THR A 337 3.69 -2.67 10.57
N LYS A 338 3.02 -2.21 11.64
CA LYS A 338 2.64 -3.02 12.80
C LYS A 338 3.84 -3.60 13.55
N ALA A 339 4.97 -2.88 13.56
CA ALA A 339 6.18 -3.29 14.28
C ALA A 339 5.94 -3.45 15.79
N ASP A 340 4.88 -2.85 16.35
CA ASP A 340 4.47 -3.05 17.73
C ASP A 340 3.96 -4.48 18.01
N HIS A 341 3.58 -5.24 16.98
CA HIS A 341 3.29 -6.67 17.12
C HIS A 341 4.57 -7.52 17.31
N LEU A 342 5.73 -6.88 17.45
CA LEU A 342 7.00 -7.49 17.80
C LEU A 342 7.63 -6.74 18.96
N HIS A 343 8.44 -7.46 19.73
CA HIS A 343 9.37 -6.84 20.66
C HIS A 343 10.45 -6.07 19.89
N GLN A 344 10.96 -4.97 20.47
CA GLN A 344 11.94 -4.08 19.83
C GLN A 344 13.19 -4.76 19.25
N VAL A 345 13.62 -5.87 19.87
CA VAL A 345 14.77 -6.69 19.43
C VAL A 345 14.58 -7.25 18.01
N SER A 346 13.33 -7.39 17.56
CA SER A 346 12.99 -7.93 16.24
C SER A 346 12.68 -6.85 15.20
N HIS A 347 12.70 -5.55 15.56
CA HIS A 347 12.40 -4.47 14.60
C HIS A 347 13.45 -4.38 13.50
N ASP A 348 14.74 -4.52 13.85
CA ASP A 348 15.82 -4.47 12.87
C ASP A 348 15.82 -5.72 11.97
N ARG A 349 15.35 -6.86 12.48
CA ARG A 349 15.13 -8.08 11.68
C ARG A 349 13.98 -7.90 10.69
N LEU A 350 12.91 -7.23 11.09
CA LEU A 350 11.79 -6.88 10.21
C LEU A 350 12.24 -5.92 9.10
N GLU A 351 13.07 -4.92 9.43
CA GLU A 351 13.70 -4.04 8.44
C GLU A 351 14.60 -4.83 7.48
N ALA A 352 15.42 -5.75 7.99
CA ALA A 352 16.31 -6.58 7.17
C ALA A 352 15.53 -7.49 6.20
N ILE A 353 14.43 -8.10 6.65
CA ILE A 353 13.56 -8.92 5.80
C ILE A 353 12.95 -8.08 4.68
N LEU A 354 12.35 -6.93 5.00
CA LEU A 354 11.77 -6.04 3.98
C LEU A 354 12.86 -5.50 3.03
N GLY A 355 14.02 -5.13 3.57
CA GLY A 355 15.18 -4.70 2.80
C GLY A 355 15.62 -5.75 1.80
N ARG A 356 15.65 -7.02 2.20
CA ARG A 356 15.98 -8.13 1.30
C ARG A 356 14.92 -8.34 0.21
N MET A 357 13.62 -8.20 0.52
CA MET A 357 12.57 -8.30 -0.51
C MET A 357 12.77 -7.30 -1.64
N ILE A 358 13.22 -6.09 -1.30
CA ILE A 358 13.34 -5.00 -2.27
C ILE A 358 14.75 -4.83 -2.83
N GLU A 359 15.77 -5.47 -2.27
CA GLU A 359 17.20 -5.19 -2.53
C GLU A 359 17.53 -5.06 -4.03
N ARG A 360 17.14 -6.06 -4.83
CA ARG A 360 17.43 -6.08 -6.28
C ARG A 360 16.76 -4.92 -7.01
N ALA A 361 15.53 -4.57 -6.64
CA ALA A 361 14.76 -3.53 -7.30
C ALA A 361 15.13 -2.12 -6.77
N ALA A 362 15.48 -2.01 -5.49
CA ALA A 362 15.97 -0.80 -4.84
C ALA A 362 17.33 -0.39 -5.41
N ASN A 363 18.25 -1.34 -5.64
CA ASN A 363 19.54 -1.05 -6.28
C ASN A 363 19.37 -0.47 -7.69
N ARG A 364 18.38 -0.95 -8.45
CA ARG A 364 18.02 -0.36 -9.76
C ARG A 364 17.42 1.04 -9.63
N ALA A 365 16.54 1.26 -8.66
CA ALA A 365 15.93 2.56 -8.42
C ALA A 365 16.95 3.63 -7.98
N ARG A 366 17.90 3.27 -7.11
CA ARG A 366 19.02 4.15 -6.71
C ARG A 366 19.90 4.54 -7.89
N TYR A 367 20.13 3.62 -8.83
CA TYR A 367 20.84 3.94 -10.07
C TYR A 367 20.07 4.96 -10.93
N ALA A 368 18.74 4.98 -10.82
CA ALA A 368 17.89 6.02 -11.41
C ALA A 368 17.81 7.30 -10.55
N GLY A 369 18.66 7.49 -9.53
CA GLY A 369 18.74 8.74 -8.77
C GLY A 369 17.62 9.00 -7.77
N ALA A 370 16.80 7.99 -7.45
CA ALA A 370 15.87 8.05 -6.32
C ALA A 370 16.56 7.53 -5.04
N GLU A 371 16.43 8.25 -3.95
CA GLU A 371 16.83 7.79 -2.62
C GLU A 371 15.80 6.78 -2.11
N VAL A 372 16.29 5.60 -1.68
CA VAL A 372 15.42 4.51 -1.21
C VAL A 372 15.88 4.05 0.16
N ASP A 373 14.99 4.15 1.15
CA ASP A 373 15.21 3.66 2.53
C ASP A 373 14.10 2.69 2.97
N VAL A 374 14.38 1.95 4.04
CA VAL A 374 13.49 0.97 4.67
C VAL A 374 13.36 1.27 6.17
N VAL A 375 12.15 1.18 6.69
CA VAL A 375 11.88 1.37 8.12
C VAL A 375 10.82 0.39 8.63
N ALA A 376 10.97 -0.09 9.86
CA ALA A 376 9.92 -0.78 10.60
C ALA A 376 9.23 0.24 11.51
N LEU A 377 7.91 0.38 11.38
CA LEU A 377 7.14 1.38 12.12
C LEU A 377 5.84 0.81 12.67
N ALA A 378 5.31 1.53 13.67
CA ALA A 378 3.93 1.41 14.09
C ALA A 378 3.33 2.80 14.16
N ALA A 379 2.37 3.10 13.28
CA ALA A 379 1.71 4.40 13.24
C ALA A 379 0.94 4.69 14.53
N VAL A 380 0.23 3.67 15.03
CA VAL A 380 -0.35 3.66 16.37
C VAL A 380 0.12 2.37 17.03
N ARG A 381 0.77 2.51 18.18
CA ARG A 381 1.26 1.40 19.01
C ARG A 381 0.10 0.85 19.83
N ALA A 382 -0.34 -0.37 19.51
CA ALA A 382 -1.42 -1.07 20.20
C ALA A 382 -0.93 -1.95 21.37
N THR A 383 0.37 -2.22 21.43
CA THR A 383 0.98 -3.15 22.39
C THR A 383 2.05 -2.45 23.24
N ARG A 384 2.37 -3.04 24.40
CA ARG A 384 3.48 -2.64 25.26
C ARG A 384 4.47 -3.79 25.41
N GLU A 385 5.74 -3.47 25.60
CA GLU A 385 6.77 -4.47 25.81
C GLU A 385 6.67 -5.07 27.22
N ALA A 386 6.92 -6.37 27.31
CA ALA A 386 7.00 -7.10 28.56
C ALA A 386 8.07 -8.20 28.47
N ARG A 387 8.43 -8.74 29.63
CA ARG A 387 9.21 -9.98 29.73
C ARG A 387 8.38 -11.00 30.48
N VAL A 388 8.31 -12.21 29.94
CA VAL A 388 7.61 -13.33 30.58
C VAL A 388 8.64 -14.41 30.87
N ARG A 389 8.61 -14.94 32.09
CA ARG A 389 9.46 -16.08 32.46
C ARG A 389 8.72 -17.38 32.15
N CYS A 390 9.30 -18.20 31.28
CA CYS A 390 8.76 -19.50 30.90
C CYS A 390 9.88 -20.54 30.98
N ASN A 391 9.66 -21.64 31.70
CA ASN A 391 10.64 -22.74 31.84
C ASN A 391 12.04 -22.32 32.33
N GLY A 392 12.16 -21.20 33.05
CA GLY A 392 13.43 -20.66 33.53
C GLY A 392 14.05 -19.58 32.63
N ASP A 393 13.59 -19.47 31.38
CA ASP A 393 14.06 -18.48 30.41
C ASP A 393 13.18 -17.21 30.44
N GLU A 394 13.80 -16.04 30.24
CA GLU A 394 13.09 -14.78 30.03
C GLU A 394 12.86 -14.54 28.55
N LEU A 395 11.59 -14.60 28.13
CA LEU A 395 11.20 -14.41 26.74
C LEU A 395 10.71 -12.97 26.50
N PRO A 396 11.11 -12.33 25.38
CA PRO A 396 10.64 -11.01 25.01
C PRO A 396 9.18 -11.06 24.53
N ALA A 397 8.25 -10.59 25.35
CA ALA A 397 6.82 -10.65 25.07
C ALA A 397 6.25 -9.26 24.74
N ILE A 398 5.09 -9.26 24.12
CA ILE A 398 4.25 -8.08 23.94
C ILE A 398 2.94 -8.25 24.70
N VAL A 399 2.39 -7.15 25.19
CA VAL A 399 1.13 -7.15 25.93
C VAL A 399 0.14 -6.23 25.22
N GLY A 400 -1.08 -6.71 25.02
CA GLY A 400 -2.14 -5.95 24.37
C GLY A 400 -3.48 -6.69 24.42
N VAL A 401 -4.52 -6.07 23.86
CA VAL A 401 -5.86 -6.65 23.77
C VAL A 401 -6.09 -7.19 22.36
N PRO A 402 -6.10 -8.52 22.13
CA PRO A 402 -6.39 -9.10 20.82
C PRO A 402 -7.77 -8.69 20.34
N ALA A 403 -7.98 -8.62 19.03
CA ALA A 403 -9.28 -8.36 18.44
C ALA A 403 -10.24 -9.52 18.71
N ALA A 404 -11.54 -9.21 18.77
CA ALA A 404 -12.58 -10.23 18.93
C ALA A 404 -12.55 -11.19 17.73
N GLY A 405 -12.62 -12.50 18.00
CA GLY A 405 -12.58 -13.55 16.96
C GLY A 405 -11.18 -14.09 16.66
N GLU A 406 -10.12 -13.41 17.11
CA GLU A 406 -8.75 -13.94 17.03
C GLU A 406 -8.62 -15.24 17.83
N ARG A 407 -7.75 -16.15 17.36
CA ARG A 407 -7.49 -17.43 18.03
C ARG A 407 -6.00 -17.63 18.25
N ALA A 408 -5.61 -18.02 19.47
CA ALA A 408 -4.26 -18.51 19.78
C ALA A 408 -4.27 -19.55 20.89
N ALA A 409 -3.44 -20.59 20.75
CA ALA A 409 -3.27 -21.65 21.77
C ALA A 409 -4.61 -22.24 22.26
N GLY A 410 -5.55 -22.50 21.35
CA GLY A 410 -6.89 -23.02 21.69
C GLY A 410 -7.87 -22.01 22.29
N HIS A 411 -7.46 -20.76 22.53
CA HIS A 411 -8.32 -19.70 23.06
C HIS A 411 -8.92 -18.85 21.93
N LEU A 412 -10.21 -18.53 22.06
CA LEU A 412 -10.92 -17.53 21.24
C LEU A 412 -11.00 -16.23 22.04
N PHE A 413 -10.50 -15.13 21.49
CA PHE A 413 -10.47 -13.84 22.17
C PHE A 413 -11.77 -13.06 21.99
N ASP A 414 -12.21 -12.40 23.07
CA ASP A 414 -13.45 -11.62 23.16
C ASP A 414 -13.29 -10.15 22.74
N GLY A 415 -12.05 -9.68 22.57
CA GLY A 415 -11.77 -8.28 22.28
C GLY A 415 -11.62 -7.39 23.51
N GLU A 416 -11.68 -7.94 24.73
CA GLU A 416 -11.64 -7.15 25.97
C GLU A 416 -10.46 -7.50 26.87
N ARG A 417 -10.05 -8.78 26.90
CA ARG A 417 -8.96 -9.25 27.77
C ARG A 417 -7.58 -8.84 27.23
N GLU A 418 -6.75 -8.29 28.12
CA GLU A 418 -5.33 -8.07 27.86
C GLU A 418 -4.56 -9.38 28.05
N ILE A 419 -3.65 -9.69 27.13
CA ILE A 419 -2.80 -10.89 27.19
C ILE A 419 -1.33 -10.52 27.01
N ALA A 420 -0.44 -11.36 27.53
CA ALA A 420 0.96 -11.38 27.13
C ALA A 420 1.16 -12.47 26.05
N LEU A 421 1.75 -12.09 24.92
CA LEU A 421 1.99 -12.95 23.78
C LEU A 421 3.49 -12.93 23.44
N PHE A 422 4.06 -14.11 23.22
CA PHE A 422 5.33 -14.27 22.52
C PHE A 422 5.02 -14.56 21.04
N PRO A 423 5.23 -13.61 20.11
CA PRO A 423 4.83 -13.78 18.70
C PRO A 423 5.76 -14.70 17.89
N GLY A 424 6.87 -15.14 18.48
CA GLY A 424 7.98 -15.81 17.81
C GLY A 424 9.11 -14.84 17.49
N ASP A 425 10.32 -15.39 17.35
CA ASP A 425 11.50 -14.62 16.97
C ASP A 425 11.68 -14.66 15.45
N LEU A 426 11.73 -13.48 14.82
CA LEU A 426 12.13 -13.40 13.42
C LEU A 426 13.56 -13.94 13.26
N PRO A 427 13.86 -14.66 12.17
CA PRO A 427 15.18 -15.24 11.97
C PRO A 427 16.24 -14.14 11.85
N ALA A 428 17.45 -14.42 12.33
CA ALA A 428 18.57 -13.50 12.20
C ALA A 428 19.03 -13.35 10.74
N ASP A 429 18.97 -14.44 9.97
CA ASP A 429 19.20 -14.43 8.53
C ASP A 429 17.85 -14.26 7.79
N PRO A 430 17.65 -13.15 7.04
CA PRO A 430 16.42 -12.94 6.29
C PRO A 430 16.21 -13.96 5.17
N GLU A 431 17.25 -14.62 4.63
CA GLU A 431 17.07 -15.59 3.53
C GLU A 431 16.19 -16.78 3.94
N ARG A 432 16.18 -17.15 5.23
CA ARG A 432 15.37 -18.26 5.74
C ARG A 432 13.87 -18.07 5.51
N VAL A 433 13.36 -16.83 5.49
CA VAL A 433 11.92 -16.61 5.25
C VAL A 433 11.50 -16.82 3.79
N PHE A 434 12.46 -16.90 2.87
CA PHE A 434 12.23 -17.11 1.44
C PHE A 434 12.43 -18.56 0.99
N ASP A 435 12.96 -19.43 1.87
CA ASP A 435 13.13 -20.84 1.55
C ASP A 435 11.76 -21.53 1.46
N LEU A 436 11.50 -22.14 0.30
CA LEU A 436 10.28 -22.92 0.01
C LEU A 436 10.49 -24.43 0.20
N GLY A 437 11.73 -24.84 0.47
CA GLY A 437 12.11 -26.22 0.71
C GLY A 437 11.90 -26.66 2.16
N PRO A 438 12.43 -27.84 2.55
CA PRO A 438 12.29 -28.39 3.90
C PRO A 438 12.88 -27.53 5.02
N GLY A 439 13.75 -26.56 4.69
CA GLY A 439 14.34 -25.59 5.63
C GLY A 439 13.54 -24.30 5.79
N GLY A 440 12.47 -24.12 5.00
CA GLY A 440 11.54 -23.01 5.10
C GLY A 440 10.69 -23.07 6.37
N PHE A 441 10.10 -21.94 6.75
CA PHE A 441 9.28 -21.88 7.95
C PHE A 441 7.82 -22.29 7.68
N ASN A 442 7.16 -22.82 8.71
CA ASN A 442 5.74 -23.14 8.64
C ASN A 442 4.87 -21.93 9.02
N GLY A 443 4.00 -21.49 8.10
CA GLY A 443 2.95 -20.50 8.37
C GLY A 443 1.58 -21.15 8.63
N LEU A 444 0.52 -20.35 8.64
CA LEU A 444 -0.89 -20.79 8.79
C LEU A 444 -1.39 -21.71 7.64
N MET A 445 -0.60 -21.84 6.57
CA MET A 445 -0.81 -22.80 5.48
C MET A 445 -0.27 -24.20 5.74
N ALA A 446 0.43 -24.43 6.86
CA ALA A 446 0.89 -25.76 7.25
C ALA A 446 -0.27 -26.70 7.61
N SER A 447 0.02 -28.01 7.67
CA SER A 447 -0.96 -29.08 7.88
C SER A 447 -1.75 -28.95 9.19
N SER A 448 -1.16 -28.34 10.22
CA SER A 448 -1.83 -27.95 11.46
C SER A 448 -1.54 -26.48 11.80
N PRO A 449 -2.54 -25.68 12.22
CA PRO A 449 -2.32 -24.30 12.70
C PRO A 449 -1.43 -24.19 13.94
N ASP A 450 -1.23 -25.30 14.68
CA ASP A 450 -0.36 -25.35 15.85
C ASP A 450 1.12 -25.62 15.49
N ASP A 451 1.39 -26.02 14.23
CA ASP A 451 2.76 -26.22 13.71
C ASP A 451 3.36 -24.93 13.12
N ALA A 452 2.62 -23.82 13.15
CA ALA A 452 3.08 -22.53 12.62
C ALA A 452 4.15 -21.91 13.54
N GLU A 453 5.31 -21.58 12.97
CA GLU A 453 6.43 -20.95 13.68
C GLU A 453 6.14 -19.49 14.07
N PHE A 454 5.29 -18.81 13.29
CA PHE A 454 4.89 -17.42 13.54
C PHE A 454 3.39 -17.32 13.77
N ARG A 455 3.00 -16.52 14.77
CA ARG A 455 1.60 -16.21 15.04
C ARG A 455 1.42 -14.78 15.53
N PHE A 456 1.35 -13.86 14.57
CA PHE A 456 1.04 -12.46 14.84
C PHE A 456 -0.48 -12.28 14.95
N LEU A 457 -0.97 -12.01 16.16
CA LEU A 457 -2.37 -11.67 16.39
C LEU A 457 -2.70 -10.26 15.95
N ARG A 458 -3.99 -10.00 15.69
CA ARG A 458 -4.50 -8.64 15.53
C ARG A 458 -4.86 -8.07 16.89
N PHE A 459 -4.37 -6.88 17.21
CA PHE A 459 -4.72 -6.17 18.44
C PHE A 459 -5.74 -5.06 18.18
N ARG A 460 -6.51 -4.68 19.21
CA ARG A 460 -7.37 -3.49 19.21
C ARG A 460 -6.54 -2.22 19.36
N PRO A 461 -7.07 -1.05 18.95
CA PRO A 461 -6.41 0.22 19.27
C PRO A 461 -6.10 0.36 20.77
N PRO A 462 -4.99 1.03 21.11
CA PRO A 462 -4.61 1.23 22.50
C PRO A 462 -5.69 2.03 23.23
N ARG A 463 -5.75 1.87 24.55
CA ARG A 463 -6.49 2.83 25.38
C ARG A 463 -5.65 4.10 25.45
N ILE A 464 -6.17 5.19 24.90
CA ILE A 464 -5.41 6.43 24.78
C ILE A 464 -5.40 7.16 26.12
N GLU A 465 -4.20 7.43 26.60
CA GLU A 465 -3.97 8.34 27.72
C GLU A 465 -4.07 9.79 27.22
N ARG A 466 -4.77 10.64 27.96
CA ARG A 466 -4.84 12.08 27.67
C ARG A 466 -3.55 12.74 28.15
N THR A 467 -2.98 13.63 27.36
CA THR A 467 -1.81 14.43 27.78
C THR A 467 -2.19 15.40 28.90
N VAL A 468 -1.18 16.05 29.49
CA VAL A 468 -1.35 17.09 30.52
C VAL A 468 -2.24 18.24 30.02
N ASP A 469 -2.22 18.53 28.71
CA ASP A 469 -3.08 19.53 28.05
C ASP A 469 -4.46 18.99 27.64
N GLY A 470 -4.78 17.75 28.02
CA GLY A 470 -6.07 17.10 27.76
C GLY A 470 -6.25 16.56 26.32
N LEU A 471 -5.23 16.68 25.47
CA LEU A 471 -5.27 16.18 24.09
C LEU A 471 -4.91 14.68 24.03
N PRO A 472 -5.59 13.87 23.21
CA PRO A 472 -5.21 12.48 23.00
C PRO A 472 -3.84 12.42 22.28
N SER A 473 -2.89 11.67 22.81
CA SER A 473 -1.63 11.39 22.09
C SER A 473 -1.66 9.97 21.55
N LEU A 474 -1.38 9.83 20.25
CA LEU A 474 -1.25 8.52 19.62
C LEU A 474 0.19 8.03 19.78
N PRO A 475 0.43 6.98 20.60
CA PRO A 475 1.78 6.43 20.74
C PRO A 475 2.20 5.79 19.40
N HIS A 476 3.46 5.94 19.02
CA HIS A 476 3.97 5.41 17.74
C HIS A 476 5.39 4.83 17.90
N ILE A 477 5.86 4.14 16.86
CA ILE A 477 7.24 3.65 16.73
C ILE A 477 7.80 4.16 15.41
N ARG A 478 8.93 4.90 15.48
CA ARG A 478 9.72 5.41 14.34
C ARG A 478 8.96 6.27 13.31
N LEU A 479 7.80 6.85 13.66
CA LEU A 479 7.04 7.78 12.80
C LEU A 479 7.79 9.10 12.56
N ASP A 480 8.63 9.50 13.52
CA ASP A 480 9.60 10.58 13.41
C ASP A 480 10.69 10.32 12.36
N ARG A 481 11.25 9.10 12.29
CA ARG A 481 12.20 8.72 11.25
C ARG A 481 11.60 8.85 9.85
N VAL A 482 10.31 8.51 9.71
CA VAL A 482 9.56 8.70 8.46
C VAL A 482 9.48 10.17 8.07
N LEU A 483 9.09 11.05 9.01
CA LEU A 483 9.04 12.49 8.77
C LEU A 483 10.42 13.05 8.39
N GLN A 484 11.46 12.64 9.12
CA GLN A 484 12.82 13.09 8.86
C GLN A 484 13.27 12.72 7.44
N PHE A 485 13.02 11.49 7.00
CA PHE A 485 13.36 11.04 5.66
C PHE A 485 12.57 11.78 4.57
N LEU A 486 11.24 11.86 4.73
CA LEU A 486 10.35 12.40 3.68
C LEU A 486 10.44 13.92 3.54
N ILE A 487 10.53 14.66 4.65
CA ILE A 487 10.41 16.13 4.63
C ILE A 487 11.50 16.87 5.41
N GLY A 488 12.38 16.19 6.15
CA GLY A 488 13.39 16.84 6.98
C GLY A 488 14.33 17.79 6.21
N ASP A 489 14.63 17.47 4.95
CA ASP A 489 15.47 18.29 4.07
C ASP A 489 14.81 19.63 3.66
N ARG A 490 13.49 19.77 3.83
CA ARG A 490 12.74 20.97 3.43
C ARG A 490 12.75 22.07 4.50
N PHE A 491 13.31 21.79 5.67
CA PHE A 491 13.43 22.73 6.79
C PHE A 491 14.84 23.29 6.97
N GLN A 492 15.78 22.90 6.11
CA GLN A 492 17.18 23.33 6.15
C GLN A 492 17.40 24.70 5.50
#